data_AF-A0A371R7B2-F1
#
_entry.id   AF-A0A371R7B2-F1
#
_cell.length_a   1.000
_cell.length_b   1.000
_cell.length_c   1.000
_cell.angle_alpha   90.00
_cell.angle_beta   90.00
_cell.angle_gamma   90.00
#
_symmetry.space_group_name_H-M   'P 1'
#
loop_
_entity.id
_entity.type
_entity.pdbx_description
1 polymer ?
#
loop_
_entity_poly.entity_id
_entity_poly.type
_entity_poly.pdbx_seq_one_letter_code
_entity_poly.pdbx_strand_id
1 'polypeptide(L)'
;MAVPESLLREAARRGVDVVDLLSKALGFDPPRRASAHLELAKRFLAEGAALAEGDPVQASEKLYKAAEEAVKALAVALGLEEAQKAEEQGRWTAALLFTAVDKIAKRVGRDFKLWWGRAWFLHVEGFHEARLTAEQVKDDVEYVKFIVETAERHAGAQAV
;
A
#
# COMPACT_ATOMS: atom_id res chain seq x y z
N MET A 1 -21.18 11.15 6.03
CA MET A 1 -21.57 10.74 4.66
C MET A 1 -21.42 9.22 4.58
N ALA A 2 -22.27 8.52 3.81
CA ALA A 2 -22.11 7.10 3.53
C ALA A 2 -21.84 6.90 2.03
N VAL A 3 -20.87 6.06 1.68
CA VAL A 3 -20.58 5.69 0.29
C VAL A 3 -21.29 4.38 -0.03
N PRO A 4 -22.14 4.30 -1.08
CA PRO A 4 -22.81 3.07 -1.47
C PRO A 4 -21.84 1.92 -1.76
N GLU A 5 -22.09 0.74 -1.21
CA GLU A 5 -21.22 -0.42 -1.42
C GLU A 5 -21.13 -0.87 -2.88
N SER A 6 -22.20 -0.67 -3.67
CA SER A 6 -22.20 -0.98 -5.10
C SER A 6 -21.13 -0.18 -5.84
N LEU A 7 -20.88 1.07 -5.44
CA LEU A 7 -19.81 1.90 -6.00
C LEU A 7 -18.43 1.39 -5.57
N LEU A 8 -18.25 1.06 -4.29
CA LEU A 8 -16.99 0.52 -3.79
C LEU A 8 -16.63 -0.81 -4.46
N ARG A 9 -17.62 -1.69 -4.66
CA ARG A 9 -17.44 -2.96 -5.39
C ARG A 9 -17.07 -2.74 -6.85
N GLU A 10 -17.73 -1.82 -7.55
CA GLU A 10 -17.40 -1.53 -8.94
C GLU A 10 -16.03 -0.85 -9.09
N ALA A 11 -15.67 0.05 -8.17
CA ALA A 11 -14.34 0.64 -8.11
C ALA A 11 -13.26 -0.44 -7.93
N ALA A 12 -13.45 -1.34 -6.97
CA ALA A 12 -12.55 -2.48 -6.75
C ALA A 12 -12.45 -3.38 -7.99
N ARG A 13 -13.58 -3.72 -8.64
CA ARG A 13 -13.61 -4.53 -9.86
C ARG A 13 -12.82 -3.92 -11.02
N ARG A 14 -12.85 -2.58 -11.12
CA ARG A 14 -12.09 -1.83 -12.14
C ARG A 14 -10.65 -1.52 -11.74
N GLY A 15 -10.27 -1.79 -10.48
CA GLY A 15 -8.99 -1.42 -9.91
C GLY A 15 -8.83 0.07 -9.70
N VAL A 16 -9.93 0.83 -9.59
CA VAL A 16 -9.89 2.28 -9.37
C VAL A 16 -9.28 2.57 -8.01
N ASP A 17 -8.27 3.43 -8.00
CA ASP A 17 -7.70 3.91 -6.74
C ASP A 17 -8.58 5.02 -6.17
N VAL A 18 -9.29 4.70 -5.09
CA VAL A 18 -10.26 5.62 -4.48
C VAL A 18 -9.55 6.80 -3.80
N VAL A 19 -8.34 6.60 -3.28
CA VAL A 19 -7.58 7.67 -2.63
C VAL A 19 -7.13 8.68 -3.67
N ASP A 20 -6.55 8.25 -4.78
CA ASP A 20 -6.18 9.13 -5.89
C ASP A 20 -7.40 9.80 -6.50
N LEU A 21 -8.49 9.07 -6.74
CA LEU A 21 -9.73 9.61 -7.32
C LEU A 21 -10.31 10.74 -6.46
N LEU A 22 -10.44 10.51 -5.16
CA LEU A 22 -10.97 11.51 -4.23
C LEU A 22 -10.00 12.66 -4.03
N SER A 23 -8.70 12.39 -3.93
CA SER A 23 -7.66 13.43 -3.82
C SER A 23 -7.72 14.38 -5.01
N LYS A 24 -7.85 13.85 -6.22
CA LYS A 24 -8.03 14.64 -7.45
C LYS A 24 -9.32 15.47 -7.42
N ALA A 25 -10.45 14.86 -7.04
CA ALA A 25 -11.73 15.55 -6.97
C ALA A 25 -11.75 16.68 -5.92
N LEU A 26 -11.00 16.51 -4.82
CA LEU A 26 -10.89 17.48 -3.73
C LEU A 26 -9.75 18.50 -3.94
N GLY A 27 -8.94 18.36 -5.00
CA GLY A 27 -7.80 19.22 -5.26
C GLY A 27 -6.69 19.10 -4.21
N PHE A 28 -6.46 17.90 -3.68
CA PHE A 28 -5.37 17.65 -2.74
C PHE A 28 -4.02 17.85 -3.42
N ASP A 29 -3.13 18.57 -2.75
CA ASP A 29 -1.73 18.66 -3.13
C ASP A 29 -1.00 17.31 -2.88
N PRO A 30 0.20 17.10 -3.46
CA PRO A 30 0.94 15.87 -3.25
C PRO A 30 1.16 15.49 -1.77
N PRO A 31 1.51 16.42 -0.84
CA PRO A 31 1.66 16.07 0.57
C PRO A 31 0.39 15.54 1.23
N ARG A 32 -0.77 16.15 0.97
CA ARG A 32 -2.07 15.67 1.52
C ARG A 32 -2.46 14.33 0.91
N ARG A 33 -2.23 14.13 -0.39
CA ARG A 33 -2.48 12.84 -1.06
C ARG A 33 -1.59 11.73 -0.52
N ALA A 34 -0.29 11.99 -0.34
CA ALA A 34 0.63 11.04 0.27
C ALA A 34 0.20 10.68 1.71
N SER A 35 -0.27 11.67 2.47
CA SER A 35 -0.79 11.47 3.83
C SER A 35 -2.04 10.59 3.84
N ALA A 36 -2.95 10.74 2.87
CA ALA A 36 -4.15 9.90 2.77
C ALA A 36 -3.82 8.42 2.50
N HIS A 37 -2.87 8.14 1.61
CA HIS A 37 -2.37 6.78 1.42
C HIS A 37 -1.67 6.24 2.68
N LEU A 38 -0.86 7.06 3.36
CA LEU A 38 -0.18 6.66 4.59
C LEU A 38 -1.17 6.32 5.73
N GLU A 39 -2.25 7.08 5.86
CA GLU A 39 -3.33 6.78 6.81
C GLU A 39 -3.91 5.38 6.56
N LEU A 40 -4.22 5.08 5.30
CA LEU A 40 -4.78 3.79 4.92
C LEU A 40 -3.76 2.65 5.11
N ALA A 41 -2.49 2.89 4.80
CA ALA A 41 -1.39 1.95 5.03
C ALA A 41 -1.27 1.56 6.51
N LYS A 42 -1.27 2.55 7.42
CA LYS A 42 -1.21 2.33 8.87
C LYS A 42 -2.41 1.54 9.38
N ARG A 43 -3.60 1.87 8.89
CA ARG A 43 -4.83 1.14 9.23
C ARG A 43 -4.74 -0.32 8.82
N PHE A 44 -4.35 -0.60 7.57
CA PHE A 44 -4.23 -1.97 7.09
C PHE A 44 -3.12 -2.76 7.79
N LEU A 45 -2.01 -2.12 8.17
CA LEU A 45 -0.97 -2.77 8.97
C LEU A 45 -1.52 -3.21 10.33
N ALA A 46 -2.26 -2.34 11.02
CA ALA A 46 -2.87 -2.67 12.30
C ALA A 46 -3.90 -3.80 12.17
N GLU A 47 -4.78 -3.75 11.16
CA GLU A 47 -5.75 -4.81 10.87
C GLU A 47 -5.05 -6.14 10.56
N GLY A 48 -4.04 -6.14 9.69
CA GLY A 48 -3.31 -7.34 9.30
C GLY A 48 -2.52 -7.97 10.44
N ALA A 49 -1.84 -7.16 11.26
CA ALA A 49 -1.12 -7.64 12.43
C ALA A 49 -2.05 -8.27 13.49
N ALA A 50 -3.24 -7.70 13.69
CA ALA A 50 -4.25 -8.26 14.60
C ALA A 50 -4.82 -9.61 14.11
N LEU A 51 -4.86 -9.82 12.80
CA LEU A 51 -5.35 -11.06 12.18
C LEU A 51 -4.29 -12.15 12.07
N ALA A 52 -3.00 -11.82 12.17
CA ALA A 52 -1.88 -12.72 11.86
C ALA A 52 -1.90 -14.05 12.66
N GLU A 53 -2.44 -14.06 13.89
CA GLU A 53 -2.55 -15.27 14.71
C GLU A 53 -3.80 -16.11 14.43
N GLY A 54 -4.83 -15.54 13.80
CA GLY A 54 -6.15 -16.17 13.65
C GLY A 54 -6.51 -16.52 12.21
N ASP A 55 -6.42 -15.55 11.31
CA ASP A 55 -6.82 -15.69 9.90
C ASP A 55 -5.64 -15.31 8.99
N PRO A 56 -4.78 -16.27 8.64
CA PRO A 56 -3.60 -15.99 7.83
C PRO A 56 -3.95 -15.46 6.43
N VAL A 57 -5.10 -15.85 5.85
CA VAL A 57 -5.51 -15.41 4.50
C VAL A 57 -5.90 -13.93 4.54
N GLN A 58 -6.77 -13.54 5.48
CA GLN A 58 -7.16 -12.14 5.64
C GLN A 58 -6.00 -11.28 6.14
N ALA A 59 -5.17 -11.79 7.05
CA ALA A 59 -3.96 -11.10 7.47
C ALA A 59 -3.04 -10.80 6.28
N SER A 60 -2.80 -11.79 5.40
CA SER A 60 -1.97 -11.63 4.21
C SER A 60 -2.51 -10.57 3.25
N GLU A 61 -3.83 -10.54 3.04
CA GLU A 61 -4.47 -9.51 2.21
C GLU A 61 -4.24 -8.10 2.79
N LYS A 62 -4.47 -7.93 4.10
CA LYS A 62 -4.33 -6.64 4.78
C LYS A 62 -2.88 -6.16 4.82
N LEU A 63 -1.94 -7.06 5.12
CA LEU A 63 -0.52 -6.74 5.15
C LEU A 63 -0.01 -6.33 3.76
N TYR A 64 -0.44 -7.02 2.69
CA TYR A 64 -0.12 -6.58 1.33
C TYR A 64 -0.71 -5.20 1.01
N LYS A 65 -1.99 -4.96 1.33
CA LYS A 65 -2.61 -3.65 1.13
C LYS A 65 -1.90 -2.54 1.92
N ALA A 66 -1.39 -2.83 3.11
CA ALA A 66 -0.58 -1.88 3.87
C ALA A 66 0.71 -1.51 3.12
N ALA A 67 1.43 -2.49 2.59
CA ALA A 67 2.64 -2.26 1.80
C ALA A 67 2.33 -1.51 0.48
N GLU A 68 1.24 -1.87 -0.20
CA GLU A 68 0.79 -1.22 -1.44
C GLU A 68 0.53 0.27 -1.19
N GLU A 69 -0.28 0.61 -0.20
CA GLU A 69 -0.60 2.00 0.14
C GLU A 69 0.63 2.79 0.60
N ALA A 70 1.56 2.16 1.33
CA ALA A 70 2.81 2.79 1.70
C ALA A 70 3.73 3.07 0.51
N VAL A 71 3.78 2.18 -0.50
CA VAL A 71 4.50 2.43 -1.76
C VAL A 71 3.87 3.59 -2.54
N LYS A 72 2.53 3.67 -2.60
CA LYS A 72 1.82 4.81 -3.23
C LYS A 72 2.13 6.12 -2.52
N ALA A 73 2.06 6.14 -1.18
CA ALA A 73 2.42 7.30 -0.37
C ALA A 73 3.86 7.77 -0.66
N LEU A 74 4.82 6.84 -0.67
CA LEU A 74 6.22 7.13 -0.99
C LEU A 74 6.39 7.65 -2.42
N ALA A 75 5.71 7.05 -3.39
CA ALA A 75 5.80 7.48 -4.78
C ALA A 75 5.30 8.91 -4.97
N VAL A 76 4.20 9.29 -4.30
CA VAL A 76 3.69 10.66 -4.30
C VAL A 76 4.68 11.60 -3.57
N ALA A 77 5.13 11.26 -2.36
CA ALA A 77 6.02 12.10 -1.56
C ALA A 77 7.39 12.34 -2.22
N LEU A 78 7.90 11.35 -2.96
CA LEU A 78 9.17 11.44 -3.69
C LEU A 78 9.02 12.01 -5.11
N GLY A 79 7.80 12.38 -5.52
CA GLY A 79 7.52 12.96 -6.84
C GLY A 79 7.84 12.00 -8.00
N LEU A 80 7.52 10.72 -7.85
CA LEU A 80 7.78 9.71 -8.87
C LEU A 80 6.75 9.78 -10.01
N GLU A 81 7.21 9.62 -11.25
CA GLU A 81 6.35 9.58 -12.44
C GLU A 81 5.31 8.44 -12.39
N GLU A 82 5.57 7.37 -11.64
CA GLU A 82 4.64 6.26 -11.44
C GLU A 82 3.33 6.72 -10.80
N ALA A 83 3.41 7.65 -9.83
CA ALA A 83 2.22 8.21 -9.20
C ALA A 83 1.42 9.08 -10.17
N GLN A 84 2.09 9.85 -11.02
CA GLN A 84 1.45 10.65 -12.06
C GLN A 84 0.75 9.75 -13.09
N LYS A 85 1.42 8.70 -13.57
CA LYS A 85 0.85 7.72 -14.51
C LYS A 85 -0.34 6.99 -13.91
N ALA A 86 -0.28 6.61 -12.63
CA ALA A 86 -1.39 5.96 -11.94
C ALA A 86 -2.61 6.88 -11.84
N GLU A 87 -2.39 8.16 -11.50
CA GLU A 87 -3.44 9.19 -11.42
C GLU A 87 -4.09 9.46 -12.78
N GLU A 88 -3.31 9.53 -13.85
CA GLU A 88 -3.81 9.69 -15.23
C GLU A 88 -4.64 8.49 -15.68
N GLN A 89 -4.18 7.28 -15.34
CA GLN A 89 -4.87 6.03 -15.67
C GLN A 89 -6.05 5.73 -14.72
N GLY A 90 -6.15 6.43 -13.60
CA GLY A 90 -7.13 6.20 -12.53
C GLY A 90 -6.90 4.92 -11.72
N ARG A 91 -5.74 4.27 -11.85
CA ARG A 91 -5.42 3.02 -11.16
C ARG A 91 -3.92 2.76 -11.03
N TRP A 92 -3.54 2.04 -9.99
CA TRP A 92 -2.21 1.44 -9.85
C TRP A 92 -2.19 0.04 -10.44
N THR A 93 -1.18 -0.25 -11.26
CA THR A 93 -0.93 -1.60 -11.77
C THR A 93 0.27 -2.21 -11.05
N ALA A 94 0.36 -3.54 -11.01
CA ALA A 94 1.54 -4.22 -10.47
C ALA A 94 2.85 -3.69 -11.11
N ALA A 95 2.85 -3.47 -12.43
CA ALA A 95 4.01 -2.92 -13.13
C ALA A 95 4.43 -1.53 -12.64
N LEU A 96 3.46 -0.64 -12.36
CA LEU A 96 3.73 0.67 -11.77
C LEU A 96 4.27 0.53 -10.34
N LEU A 97 3.69 -0.35 -9.53
CA LEU A 97 4.14 -0.60 -8.14
C LEU A 97 5.59 -1.12 -8.11
N PHE A 98 5.92 -2.13 -8.92
CA PHE A 98 7.28 -2.67 -8.99
C PHE A 98 8.29 -1.63 -9.48
N THR A 99 7.92 -0.80 -10.47
CA THR A 99 8.79 0.28 -10.96
C THR A 99 8.99 1.36 -9.88
N ALA A 100 7.92 1.70 -9.13
CA ALA A 100 8.00 2.63 -8.02
C ALA A 100 8.92 2.09 -6.91
N VAL A 101 8.76 0.84 -6.52
CA VAL A 101 9.63 0.15 -5.54
C VAL A 101 11.09 0.21 -5.96
N ASP A 102 11.38 0.00 -7.24
CA ASP A 102 12.73 0.08 -7.79
C ASP A 102 13.36 1.48 -7.63
N LYS A 103 12.55 2.53 -7.78
CA LYS A 103 13.00 3.92 -7.62
C LYS A 103 13.07 4.33 -6.15
N ILE A 104 12.12 3.91 -5.33
CA ILE A 104 12.11 4.13 -3.88
C ILE A 104 13.37 3.51 -3.26
N ALA A 105 13.69 2.26 -3.60
CA ALA A 105 14.88 1.58 -3.06
C ALA A 105 16.20 2.30 -3.38
N LYS A 106 16.29 3.03 -4.49
CA LYS A 106 17.46 3.87 -4.81
C LYS A 106 17.57 5.10 -3.90
N ARG A 107 16.47 5.55 -3.30
CA ARG A 107 16.40 6.71 -2.40
C ARG A 107 16.55 6.31 -0.93
N VAL A 108 15.92 5.21 -0.52
CA VAL A 108 15.75 4.86 0.89
C VAL A 108 16.60 3.66 1.34
N GLY A 109 17.17 2.91 0.40
CA GLY A 109 18.00 1.73 0.67
C GLY A 109 17.51 0.48 -0.05
N ARG A 110 18.45 -0.40 -0.40
CA ARG A 110 18.18 -1.60 -1.22
C ARG A 110 17.28 -2.62 -0.52
N ASP A 111 17.30 -2.66 0.81
CA ASP A 111 16.50 -3.58 1.62
C ASP A 111 14.99 -3.38 1.40
N PHE A 112 14.57 -2.18 0.97
CA PHE A 112 13.19 -1.90 0.61
C PHE A 112 12.64 -2.88 -0.45
N LYS A 113 13.48 -3.33 -1.40
CA LYS A 113 13.07 -4.36 -2.38
C LYS A 113 12.83 -5.71 -1.73
N LEU A 114 13.63 -6.06 -0.73
CA LEU A 114 13.49 -7.33 -0.01
C LEU A 114 12.18 -7.32 0.79
N TRP A 115 11.89 -6.22 1.49
CA TRP A 115 10.65 -6.06 2.23
C TRP A 115 9.43 -6.11 1.31
N TRP A 116 9.47 -5.42 0.17
CA TRP A 116 8.42 -5.51 -0.84
C TRP A 116 8.25 -6.94 -1.38
N GLY A 117 9.34 -7.67 -1.57
CA GLY A 117 9.31 -9.08 -1.96
C GLY A 117 8.53 -9.94 -0.95
N ARG A 118 8.67 -9.68 0.36
CA ARG A 118 7.88 -10.35 1.40
C ARG A 118 6.41 -9.95 1.37
N ALA A 119 6.11 -8.67 1.15
CA ALA A 119 4.72 -8.23 0.95
C ALA A 119 4.06 -8.87 -0.29
N TRP A 120 4.79 -9.00 -1.39
CA TRP A 120 4.31 -9.70 -2.59
C TRP A 120 4.15 -11.21 -2.36
N PHE A 121 5.03 -11.83 -1.56
CA PHE A 121 4.89 -13.21 -1.13
C PHE A 121 3.60 -13.43 -0.34
N LEU A 122 3.27 -12.55 0.62
CA LEU A 122 1.98 -12.58 1.33
C LEU A 122 0.79 -12.46 0.37
N HIS A 123 0.86 -11.56 -0.62
CA HIS A 123 -0.20 -11.39 -1.62
C HIS A 123 -0.48 -12.67 -2.41
N VAL A 124 0.56 -13.29 -2.96
CA VAL A 124 0.43 -14.46 -3.82
C VAL A 124 0.17 -15.70 -2.97
N GLU A 125 1.09 -16.03 -2.08
CA GLU A 125 1.10 -17.31 -1.37
C GLU A 125 0.10 -17.33 -0.21
N GLY A 126 -0.10 -16.18 0.45
CA GLY A 126 -1.00 -16.06 1.60
C GLY A 126 -2.44 -15.79 1.21
N PHE A 127 -2.68 -14.76 0.40
CA PHE A 127 -4.05 -14.35 0.05
C PHE A 127 -4.62 -15.14 -1.13
N HIS A 128 -3.93 -15.17 -2.27
CA HIS A 128 -4.48 -15.83 -3.47
C HIS A 128 -4.45 -17.36 -3.39
N GLU A 129 -3.37 -17.91 -2.85
CA GLU A 129 -3.15 -19.36 -2.82
C GLU A 129 -3.50 -20.01 -1.47
N ALA A 130 -3.68 -19.21 -0.41
CA ALA A 130 -4.00 -19.68 0.95
C ALA A 130 -3.04 -20.78 1.49
N ARG A 131 -1.74 -20.65 1.18
CA ARG A 131 -0.71 -21.65 1.51
C ARG A 131 0.12 -21.34 2.75
N LEU A 132 0.03 -20.12 3.29
CA LEU A 132 0.85 -19.70 4.43
C LEU A 132 0.20 -20.05 5.78
N THR A 133 1.02 -20.46 6.73
CA THR A 133 0.61 -20.64 8.13
C THR A 133 0.57 -19.27 8.85
N ALA A 134 -0.15 -19.21 9.97
CA ALA A 134 -0.18 -18.03 10.84
C ALA A 134 1.23 -17.59 11.29
N GLU A 135 2.11 -18.56 11.60
CA GLU A 135 3.50 -18.29 11.98
C GLU A 135 4.28 -17.64 10.84
N GLN A 136 4.18 -18.18 9.61
CA GLN A 136 4.84 -17.60 8.44
C GLN A 136 4.34 -16.18 8.15
N VAL A 137 3.04 -15.93 8.29
CA VAL A 137 2.47 -14.58 8.12
C VAL A 137 2.97 -13.64 9.21
N LYS A 138 3.04 -14.10 10.47
CA LYS A 138 3.50 -13.31 11.61
C LYS A 138 4.96 -12.87 11.45
N ASP A 139 5.82 -13.75 10.95
CA ASP A 139 7.23 -13.42 10.66
C ASP A 139 7.34 -12.30 9.61
N ASP A 140 6.43 -12.26 8.64
CA ASP A 140 6.46 -11.26 7.57
C ASP A 140 5.84 -9.89 7.94
N VAL A 141 5.12 -9.80 9.07
CA VAL A 141 4.55 -8.52 9.57
C VAL A 141 5.64 -7.47 9.73
N GLU A 142 6.82 -7.86 10.22
CA GLU A 142 7.93 -6.93 10.47
C GLU A 142 8.41 -6.24 9.19
N TYR A 143 8.50 -6.97 8.07
CA TYR A 143 8.92 -6.39 6.79
C TYR A 143 7.90 -5.38 6.26
N VAL A 144 6.61 -5.67 6.39
CA VAL A 144 5.55 -4.72 6.01
C VAL A 144 5.59 -3.48 6.90
N LYS A 145 5.83 -3.66 8.20
CA LYS A 145 6.02 -2.56 9.14
C LYS A 145 7.19 -1.65 8.72
N PHE A 146 8.33 -2.20 8.31
CA PHE A 146 9.45 -1.39 7.82
C PHE A 146 9.12 -0.56 6.57
N ILE A 147 8.28 -1.08 5.67
CA ILE A 147 7.78 -0.32 4.50
C ILE A 147 6.92 0.86 4.96
N VAL A 148 5.96 0.63 5.87
CA VAL A 148 5.06 1.66 6.39
C VAL A 148 5.82 2.73 7.18
N GLU A 149 6.78 2.34 8.02
CA GLU A 149 7.63 3.28 8.76
C GLU A 149 8.52 4.12 7.81
N THR A 150 8.97 3.53 6.70
CA THR A 150 9.69 4.27 5.65
C THR A 150 8.78 5.32 5.01
N ALA A 151 7.53 4.96 4.70
CA ALA A 151 6.55 5.90 4.21
C ALA A 151 6.27 7.01 5.23
N GLU A 152 6.15 6.70 6.51
CA GLU A 152 5.94 7.69 7.56
C GLU A 152 7.07 8.72 7.64
N ARG A 153 8.34 8.29 7.56
CA ARG A 153 9.49 9.20 7.57
C ARG A 153 9.54 10.16 6.38
N HIS A 154 8.89 9.85 5.26
CA HIS A 154 9.03 10.60 4.01
C HIS A 154 7.74 11.31 3.58
N ALA A 155 6.58 10.75 3.92
CA ALA A 155 5.26 11.32 3.65
C ALA A 155 4.67 12.02 4.89
N GLY A 156 5.07 11.66 6.11
CA GLY A 156 4.54 12.25 7.36
C GLY A 156 5.18 13.59 7.75
N ALA A 157 6.36 13.93 7.20
CA ALA A 157 7.12 15.13 7.59
C ALA A 157 6.58 16.45 6.99
N GLN A 158 5.48 16.42 6.23
CA GLN A 158 4.95 17.60 5.51
C GLN A 158 3.52 17.99 5.93
N ALA A 159 3.01 17.43 7.03
CA ALA A 159 1.64 17.66 7.51
C ALA A 159 1.60 18.39 8.89
N VAL A 160 2.46 19.39 9.09
CA VAL A 160 2.36 20.37 10.20
C VAL A 160 2.44 21.78 9.65
#